data_AF-A0AAZ3PEN4-F1
#
_entry.id   AF-A0AAZ3PEN4-F1
#
_cell.length_a   1.000
_cell.length_b   1.000
_cell.length_c   1.000
_cell.angle_alpha   90.00
_cell.angle_beta   90.00
_cell.angle_gamma   90.00
#
_symmetry.space_group_name_H-M   'P 1'
#
loop_
_entity.id
_entity.type
_entity.pdbx_description
1 polymer ?
#
loop_
_entity_poly.entity_id
_entity_poly.type
_entity_poly.pdbx_seq_one_letter_code
_entity_poly.pdbx_strand_id
1 'polypeptide(L)'
;MVTCKETRALIIALHKKGFTGKGIDASKIAPKSTIYWIIKNLNCCGSIVVKKASKKSSKRQDRLLKLIQLRDRGTTSTELAQEWQQAGVSASARTVRQRLLRDGLVSRRAAQKTLLSRKNIRDRLIFCKRYRDWTAQDWGKVIFSDESPFRLFGSSGKKLVQRRQGELYDQSCVMPTVKHPETIHVWGCLSAKGVAHSQFCLRTQP
;
A
#
# COMPACT_ATOMS: atom_id res chain seq x y z
N MET A 1 -13.62 -26.75 21.58
CA MET A 1 -13.45 -25.91 22.78
C MET A 1 -11.99 -25.49 22.88
N VAL A 2 -11.72 -24.19 22.84
CA VAL A 2 -10.36 -23.66 23.04
C VAL A 2 -10.14 -23.52 24.54
N THR A 3 -9.41 -24.45 25.16
CA THR A 3 -9.00 -24.30 26.56
C THR A 3 -7.91 -23.23 26.68
N CYS A 4 -8.01 -22.36 27.69
CA CYS A 4 -7.03 -21.31 27.92
C CYS A 4 -5.64 -21.90 28.20
N LYS A 5 -4.57 -21.13 27.94
CA LYS A 5 -3.19 -21.61 28.15
C LYS A 5 -2.92 -22.01 29.60
N GLU A 6 -3.57 -21.33 30.54
CA GLU A 6 -3.45 -21.55 31.99
C GLU A 6 -4.04 -22.90 32.44
N THR A 7 -5.25 -23.24 31.99
CA THR A 7 -5.86 -24.56 32.30
C THR A 7 -5.04 -25.71 31.72
N ARG A 8 -4.48 -25.54 30.52
CA ARG A 8 -3.53 -26.52 29.95
C ARG A 8 -2.28 -26.64 30.82
N ALA A 9 -1.70 -25.53 31.29
CA ALA A 9 -0.53 -25.54 32.17
C ALA A 9 -0.80 -26.26 33.50
N LEU A 10 -1.96 -26.02 34.13
CA LEU A 10 -2.38 -26.68 35.37
C LEU A 10 -2.52 -28.20 35.20
N ILE A 11 -3.18 -28.67 34.14
CA ILE A 11 -3.33 -30.11 33.85
C ILE A 11 -1.97 -30.78 33.71
N ILE A 12 -1.01 -30.11 33.04
CA ILE A 12 0.36 -30.62 32.89
C ILE A 12 1.09 -30.68 34.22
N ALA A 13 0.98 -29.63 35.04
CA ALA A 13 1.64 -29.56 36.34
C ALA A 13 1.14 -30.68 37.27
N LEU A 14 -0.18 -30.92 37.28
CA LEU A 14 -0.79 -32.02 38.03
C LEU A 14 -0.33 -33.39 37.51
N HIS A 15 -0.29 -33.58 36.19
CA HIS A 15 0.19 -34.82 35.60
C HIS A 15 1.67 -35.08 35.91
N LYS A 16 2.53 -34.05 35.86
CA LYS A 16 3.96 -34.13 36.23
C LYS A 16 4.17 -34.40 37.73
N LYS A 17 3.25 -33.98 38.59
CA LYS A 17 3.23 -34.29 40.03
C LYS A 17 2.74 -35.73 40.33
N GLY A 18 2.40 -36.52 39.31
CA GLY A 18 2.01 -37.93 39.47
C GLY A 18 0.50 -38.17 39.60
N PHE A 19 -0.35 -37.14 39.45
CA PHE A 19 -1.81 -37.34 39.48
C PHE A 19 -2.29 -38.09 38.23
N THR A 20 -3.12 -39.11 38.44
CA THR A 20 -3.73 -39.87 37.33
C THR A 20 -4.81 -39.04 36.62
N GLY A 21 -5.10 -39.37 35.36
CA GLY A 21 -6.12 -38.65 34.57
C GLY A 21 -7.50 -38.59 35.25
N LYS A 22 -7.87 -39.63 36.03
CA LYS A 22 -9.09 -39.64 36.85
C LYS A 22 -9.02 -38.64 38.02
N GLY A 23 -7.87 -38.51 38.67
CA GLY A 23 -7.65 -37.54 39.75
C GLY A 23 -7.70 -36.08 39.25
N ILE A 24 -7.24 -35.84 38.02
CA ILE A 24 -7.34 -34.53 37.38
C ILE A 24 -8.78 -34.23 36.95
N ASP A 25 -9.53 -35.21 36.46
CA ASP A 25 -10.96 -35.05 36.12
C ASP A 25 -11.82 -34.70 37.34
N ALA A 26 -11.50 -35.29 38.51
CA ALA A 26 -12.17 -35.00 39.77
C ALA A 26 -12.03 -33.52 40.20
N SER A 27 -10.94 -32.85 39.83
CA SER A 27 -10.73 -31.42 40.10
C SER A 27 -11.59 -30.49 39.22
N LYS A 28 -12.34 -31.04 38.24
CA LYS A 28 -13.26 -30.33 37.32
C LYS A 28 -12.67 -29.10 36.61
N ILE A 29 -11.36 -29.07 36.40
CA ILE A 29 -10.63 -27.96 35.73
C ILE A 29 -10.98 -27.89 34.23
N ALA A 30 -11.26 -29.01 33.58
CA ALA A 30 -11.61 -29.09 32.16
C ALA A 30 -12.45 -30.34 31.87
N PRO A 31 -13.13 -30.43 30.71
CA PRO A 31 -13.86 -31.64 30.32
C PRO A 31 -12.92 -32.85 30.23
N LYS A 32 -13.39 -34.01 30.70
CA LYS A 32 -12.67 -35.29 30.69
C LYS A 32 -11.96 -35.58 29.37
N SER A 33 -12.64 -35.37 28.24
CA SER A 33 -12.09 -35.58 26.89
C SER A 33 -10.85 -34.71 26.62
N THR A 34 -10.83 -33.48 27.14
CA THR A 34 -9.71 -32.55 26.97
C THR A 34 -8.53 -32.91 27.85
N ILE A 35 -8.78 -33.32 29.10
CA ILE A 35 -7.74 -33.79 30.03
C ILE A 35 -7.01 -34.99 29.44
N TYR A 36 -7.76 -36.02 29.02
CA TYR A 36 -7.18 -37.24 28.43
C TYR A 36 -6.47 -36.95 27.11
N TRP A 37 -7.03 -36.07 26.25
CA TRP A 37 -6.36 -35.68 25.01
C TRP A 37 -5.04 -34.94 25.27
N ILE A 38 -4.97 -34.04 26.27
CA ILE A 38 -3.73 -33.34 26.66
C ILE A 38 -2.69 -34.32 27.18
N ILE A 39 -3.06 -35.23 28.07
CA ILE A 39 -2.16 -36.26 28.63
C ILE A 39 -1.62 -37.15 27.51
N LYS A 40 -2.50 -37.63 26.63
CA LYS A 40 -2.11 -38.43 25.45
C LYS A 40 -1.11 -37.68 24.57
N ASN A 41 -1.38 -36.42 24.27
CA ASN A 41 -0.50 -35.60 23.42
C ASN A 41 0.85 -35.29 24.10
N LEU A 42 0.88 -35.10 25.42
CA LEU A 42 2.11 -34.95 26.20
C LEU A 42 2.98 -36.22 26.11
N ASN A 43 2.39 -37.39 26.30
CA ASN A 43 3.10 -38.67 26.29
C ASN A 43 3.59 -39.06 24.89
N CYS A 44 2.80 -38.77 23.83
CA CYS A 44 3.18 -39.11 22.46
C CYS A 44 4.20 -38.12 21.85
N CYS A 45 4.10 -36.83 22.17
CA CYS A 45 4.84 -35.78 21.46
C CYS A 45 5.87 -35.03 22.32
N GLY A 46 5.88 -35.24 23.64
CA GLY A 46 6.76 -34.55 24.60
C GLY A 46 6.54 -33.03 24.72
N SER A 47 5.66 -32.45 23.91
CA SER A 47 5.43 -31.00 23.80
C SER A 47 3.96 -30.70 23.50
N ILE A 48 3.43 -29.68 24.19
CA ILE A 48 2.05 -29.20 24.03
C ILE A 48 2.01 -27.88 23.23
N VAL A 49 3.18 -27.32 22.90
CA VAL A 49 3.27 -26.18 22.00
C VAL A 49 2.70 -26.60 20.65
N VAL A 50 1.64 -25.91 20.23
CA VAL A 50 1.10 -26.06 18.88
C VAL A 50 2.22 -25.75 17.91
N LYS A 51 2.73 -26.78 17.23
CA LYS A 51 3.76 -26.60 16.21
C LYS A 51 3.19 -25.67 15.14
N LYS A 52 3.87 -24.55 14.90
CA LYS A 52 3.49 -23.68 13.77
C LYS A 52 3.63 -24.50 12.50
N ALA A 53 2.61 -24.43 11.65
CA ALA A 53 2.65 -25.05 10.33
C ALA A 53 3.92 -24.63 9.59
N SER A 54 4.51 -25.57 8.84
CA SER A 54 5.67 -25.29 8.02
C SER A 54 5.34 -24.18 7.03
N LYS A 55 6.31 -23.28 6.84
CA LYS A 55 6.17 -22.20 5.85
C LYS A 55 6.24 -22.83 4.46
N LYS A 56 5.38 -22.38 3.54
CA LYS A 56 5.43 -22.77 2.12
C LYS A 56 6.70 -22.32 1.39
N SER A 57 7.39 -21.32 1.93
CA SER A 57 8.61 -20.76 1.36
C SER A 57 9.78 -20.80 2.34
N SER A 58 10.96 -21.07 1.79
CA SER A 58 12.27 -21.00 2.43
C SER A 58 12.68 -19.55 2.73
N LYS A 59 13.56 -19.37 3.73
CA LYS A 59 14.19 -18.07 4.01
C LYS A 59 14.93 -17.51 2.78
N ARG A 60 15.52 -18.37 1.94
CA ARG A 60 16.22 -17.95 0.72
C ARG A 60 15.24 -17.39 -0.32
N GLN A 61 14.10 -18.03 -0.50
CA GLN A 61 13.04 -17.57 -1.41
C GLN A 61 12.45 -16.25 -0.94
N ASP A 62 12.16 -16.11 0.36
CA ASP A 62 11.68 -14.86 0.94
C ASP A 62 12.67 -13.69 0.70
N ARG A 63 13.98 -13.93 0.82
CA ARG A 63 15.02 -12.93 0.50
C ARG A 63 15.02 -12.56 -0.99
N LEU A 64 14.90 -13.54 -1.88
CA LEU A 64 14.85 -13.30 -3.32
C LEU A 64 13.64 -12.44 -3.70
N LEU A 65 12.46 -12.76 -3.16
CA LEU A 65 11.24 -11.99 -3.37
C LEU A 65 11.41 -10.53 -2.97
N LYS A 66 12.03 -10.29 -1.80
CA LYS A 66 12.33 -8.94 -1.35
C LYS A 66 13.24 -8.24 -2.36
N LEU A 67 14.31 -8.87 -2.83
CA LEU A 67 15.23 -8.26 -3.80
C LEU A 67 14.54 -7.91 -5.13
N ILE A 68 13.70 -8.81 -5.64
CA ILE A 68 12.91 -8.57 -6.87
C ILE A 68 12.01 -7.35 -6.68
N GLN A 69 11.24 -7.30 -5.59
CA GLN A 69 10.36 -6.16 -5.30
C GLN A 69 11.14 -4.86 -5.02
N LEU A 70 12.36 -4.93 -4.49
CA LEU A 70 13.19 -3.73 -4.28
C LEU A 70 13.72 -3.16 -5.60
N ARG A 71 14.01 -4.04 -6.58
CA ARG A 71 14.47 -3.68 -7.92
C ARG A 71 13.34 -3.10 -8.77
N ASP A 72 12.16 -3.72 -8.71
CA ASP A 72 10.95 -3.22 -9.36
C ASP A 72 9.84 -3.00 -8.32
N ARG A 73 9.53 -1.72 -8.09
CA ARG A 73 8.52 -1.29 -7.11
C ARG A 73 7.09 -1.36 -7.65
N GLY A 74 6.92 -1.54 -8.97
CA GLY A 74 5.63 -1.55 -9.65
C GLY A 74 4.98 -2.92 -9.70
N THR A 75 5.77 -3.99 -9.59
CA THR A 75 5.28 -5.38 -9.70
C THR A 75 4.21 -5.69 -8.64
N THR A 76 3.14 -6.35 -9.11
CA THR A 76 2.01 -6.71 -8.24
C THR A 76 2.28 -8.02 -7.50
N SER A 77 1.59 -8.23 -6.37
CA SER A 77 1.70 -9.49 -5.63
C SER A 77 1.21 -10.71 -6.41
N THR A 78 0.39 -10.50 -7.45
CA THR A 78 -0.09 -11.54 -8.37
C THR A 78 0.96 -11.92 -9.38
N GLU A 79 1.63 -10.95 -10.01
CA GLU A 79 2.77 -11.19 -10.91
C GLU A 79 3.90 -11.90 -10.17
N LEU A 80 4.26 -11.40 -8.98
CA LEU A 80 5.29 -12.03 -8.14
C LEU A 80 4.93 -13.46 -7.71
N ALA A 81 3.65 -13.77 -7.55
CA ALA A 81 3.21 -15.13 -7.27
C ALA A 81 3.35 -16.05 -8.49
N GLN A 82 3.11 -15.53 -9.70
CA GLN A 82 3.31 -16.27 -10.95
C GLN A 82 4.81 -16.53 -11.19
N GLU A 83 5.67 -15.53 -11.00
CA GLU A 83 7.12 -15.69 -11.09
C GLU A 83 7.64 -16.72 -10.07
N TRP A 84 7.13 -16.67 -8.83
CA TRP A 84 7.46 -17.67 -7.81
C TRP A 84 6.99 -19.07 -8.18
N GLN A 85 5.81 -19.20 -8.79
CA GLN A 85 5.29 -20.48 -9.26
C GLN A 85 6.20 -21.07 -10.36
N GLN A 86 6.66 -20.24 -11.30
CA GLN A 86 7.63 -20.64 -12.34
C GLN A 86 8.96 -21.10 -11.73
N ALA A 87 9.41 -20.46 -10.65
CA ALA A 87 10.58 -20.86 -9.88
C ALA A 87 10.37 -22.08 -8.97
N GLY A 88 9.22 -22.78 -9.07
CA GLY A 88 8.91 -24.00 -8.33
C GLY A 88 8.33 -23.78 -6.92
N VAL A 89 7.92 -22.56 -6.57
CA VAL A 89 7.35 -22.23 -5.26
C VAL A 89 5.84 -22.03 -5.36
N SER A 90 5.08 -23.00 -4.84
CA SER A 90 3.62 -22.88 -4.79
C SER A 90 3.16 -21.94 -3.68
N ALA A 91 3.01 -20.66 -4.02
CA ALA A 91 2.50 -19.62 -3.13
C ALA A 91 1.40 -18.80 -3.80
N SER A 92 0.33 -18.51 -3.05
CA SER A 92 -0.71 -17.60 -3.51
C SER A 92 -0.25 -16.14 -3.43
N ALA A 93 -0.87 -15.25 -4.21
CA ALA A 93 -0.65 -13.79 -4.13
C ALA A 93 -0.86 -13.25 -2.70
N ARG A 94 -1.81 -13.81 -1.94
CA ARG A 94 -2.01 -13.49 -0.51
C ARG A 94 -0.77 -13.82 0.33
N THR A 95 -0.13 -14.95 0.06
CA THR A 95 1.08 -15.38 0.76
C THR A 95 2.23 -14.42 0.46
N VAL A 96 2.45 -14.11 -0.82
CA VAL A 96 3.45 -13.13 -1.28
C VAL A 96 3.24 -11.79 -0.61
N ARG A 97 2.02 -11.25 -0.64
CA ARG A 97 1.67 -10.00 0.05
C ARG A 97 1.99 -10.03 1.54
N GLN A 98 1.64 -11.12 2.24
CA GLN A 98 1.95 -11.26 3.67
C GLN A 98 3.47 -11.31 3.94
N ARG A 99 4.27 -11.84 3.02
CA ARG A 99 5.74 -11.79 3.12
C ARG A 99 6.26 -10.38 2.98
N LEU A 100 5.83 -9.67 1.93
CA LEU A 100 6.21 -8.29 1.69
C LEU A 100 5.81 -7.39 2.88
N LEU A 101 4.61 -7.57 3.43
CA LEU A 101 4.15 -6.83 4.60
C LEU A 101 5.01 -7.07 5.85
N ARG A 102 5.46 -8.30 6.09
CA ARG A 102 6.38 -8.61 7.20
C ARG A 102 7.74 -7.93 7.04
N ASP A 103 8.16 -7.69 5.81
CA ASP A 103 9.39 -6.95 5.48
C ASP A 103 9.18 -5.43 5.39
N GLY A 104 7.98 -4.93 5.73
CA GLY A 104 7.64 -3.50 5.71
C GLY A 104 7.30 -2.94 4.32
N LEU A 105 7.20 -3.79 3.30
CA LEU A 105 6.83 -3.38 1.94
C LEU A 105 5.30 -3.36 1.81
N VAL A 106 4.76 -2.15 1.87
CA VAL A 106 3.31 -1.91 1.81
C VAL A 106 2.97 -1.23 0.50
N SER A 107 1.93 -1.73 -0.18
CA SER A 107 1.39 -1.09 -1.37
C SER A 107 0.77 0.27 -1.03
N ARG A 108 1.17 1.30 -1.76
CA ARG A 108 0.72 2.70 -1.65
C ARG A 108 0.56 3.28 -3.05
N ARG A 109 -0.21 4.36 -3.19
CA ARG A 109 -0.31 5.10 -4.45
C ARG A 109 1.02 5.80 -4.72
N ALA A 110 1.57 5.63 -5.91
CA ALA A 110 2.75 6.36 -6.35
C ALA A 110 2.42 7.86 -6.48
N ALA A 111 3.36 8.72 -6.09
CA ALA A 111 3.21 10.16 -6.29
C ALA A 111 3.29 10.49 -7.79
N GLN A 112 2.34 11.28 -8.29
CA GLN A 112 2.39 11.81 -9.64
C GLN A 112 3.34 13.01 -9.65
N LYS A 113 4.44 12.91 -10.40
CA LYS A 113 5.39 14.00 -10.63
C LYS A 113 5.71 14.09 -12.11
N THR A 114 5.90 15.31 -12.59
CA THR A 114 6.39 15.53 -13.93
C THR A 114 7.82 14.98 -14.06
N LEU A 115 8.11 14.37 -15.21
CA LEU A 115 9.45 13.89 -15.50
C LEU A 115 10.34 15.09 -15.78
N LEU A 116 11.42 15.23 -15.01
CA LEU A 116 12.40 16.30 -15.19
C LEU A 116 13.60 15.76 -15.95
N SER A 117 14.01 16.47 -17.00
CA SER A 117 15.29 16.24 -17.66
C SER A 117 16.46 16.47 -16.69
N ARG A 118 17.58 15.77 -16.89
CA ARG A 118 18.82 15.97 -16.11
C ARG A 118 19.29 17.42 -16.15
N LYS A 119 19.11 18.10 -17.30
CA LYS A 119 19.42 19.54 -17.46
C LYS A 119 18.55 20.38 -16.51
N ASN A 120 17.22 20.21 -16.57
CA ASN A 120 16.28 20.95 -15.74
C ASN A 120 16.52 20.73 -14.24
N ILE A 121 16.90 19.50 -13.83
CA ILE A 121 17.27 19.23 -12.42
C ILE A 121 18.48 20.05 -12.01
N ARG A 122 19.52 20.08 -12.85
CA ARG A 122 20.75 20.85 -12.59
C ARG A 122 20.46 22.35 -12.52
N ASP A 123 19.73 22.89 -13.49
CA ASP A 123 19.43 24.32 -13.58
C ASP A 123 18.59 24.77 -12.37
N ARG A 124 17.59 23.96 -11.98
CA ARG A 124 16.81 24.21 -10.76
C ARG A 124 17.67 24.19 -9.50
N LEU A 125 18.62 23.25 -9.40
CA LEU A 125 19.54 23.19 -8.25
C LEU A 125 20.45 24.42 -8.19
N ILE A 126 20.99 24.86 -9.33
CA ILE A 126 21.82 26.08 -9.42
C ILE A 126 20.99 27.30 -9.01
N PHE A 127 19.76 27.41 -9.52
CA PHE A 127 18.83 28.47 -9.15
C PHE A 127 18.59 28.48 -7.63
N CYS A 128 18.21 27.35 -7.03
CA CYS A 128 17.98 27.26 -5.58
C CYS A 128 19.23 27.60 -4.77
N LYS A 129 20.44 27.22 -5.23
CA LYS A 129 21.69 27.57 -4.54
C LYS A 129 22.01 29.06 -4.64
N ARG A 130 21.80 29.67 -5.81
CA ARG A 130 22.06 31.09 -6.06
C ARG A 130 21.19 31.98 -5.17
N TYR A 131 19.93 31.60 -4.96
CA TYR A 131 18.95 32.37 -4.20
C TYR A 131 18.67 31.79 -2.80
N ARG A 132 19.55 30.91 -2.28
CA ARG A 132 19.37 30.24 -0.99
C ARG A 132 19.34 31.23 0.18
N ASP A 133 20.20 32.24 0.12
CA ASP A 133 20.45 33.16 1.22
C ASP A 133 19.62 34.46 1.09
N TRP A 134 18.68 34.49 0.15
CA TRP A 134 17.78 35.63 -0.07
C TRP A 134 16.76 35.78 1.06
N THR A 135 16.58 37.00 1.53
CA THR A 135 15.61 37.33 2.58
C THR A 135 14.21 37.54 2.00
N ALA A 136 13.19 37.57 2.86
CA ALA A 136 11.82 37.90 2.44
C ALA A 136 11.73 39.28 1.76
N GLN A 137 12.59 40.24 2.15
CA GLN A 137 12.64 41.57 1.51
C GLN A 137 13.19 41.50 0.09
N ASP A 138 14.13 40.58 -0.18
CA ASP A 138 14.70 40.40 -1.52
C ASP A 138 13.70 39.70 -2.45
N TRP A 139 13.01 38.67 -1.96
CA TRP A 139 11.88 38.06 -2.66
C TRP A 139 10.74 39.07 -2.89
N GLY A 140 10.57 40.03 -1.99
CA GLY A 140 9.59 41.11 -2.11
C GLY A 140 9.80 42.05 -3.30
N LYS A 141 10.98 42.02 -3.92
CA LYS A 141 11.31 42.80 -5.13
C LYS A 141 11.05 42.03 -6.42
N VAL A 142 10.75 40.72 -6.34
CA VAL A 142 10.53 39.86 -7.51
C VAL A 142 9.08 39.97 -7.97
N ILE A 143 8.90 40.00 -9.29
CA ILE A 143 7.61 39.81 -9.95
C ILE A 143 7.67 38.46 -10.65
N PHE A 144 6.75 37.57 -10.30
CA PHE A 144 6.56 36.29 -10.97
C PHE A 144 5.47 36.46 -12.02
N SER A 145 5.67 35.91 -13.22
CA SER A 145 4.65 35.84 -14.26
C SER A 145 4.52 34.40 -14.74
N ASP A 146 3.30 34.00 -15.08
CA ASP A 146 3.01 32.69 -15.66
C ASP A 146 1.74 32.76 -16.52
N GLU A 147 1.58 31.75 -17.37
CA GLU A 147 0.39 31.57 -18.21
C GLU A 147 -0.30 30.28 -17.80
N SER A 148 -1.55 30.39 -17.34
CA SER A 148 -2.34 29.25 -16.89
C SER A 148 -3.52 29.00 -17.82
N PRO A 149 -3.68 27.76 -18.34
CA PRO A 149 -4.85 27.41 -19.15
C PRO A 149 -6.06 27.10 -18.26
N PHE A 150 -7.16 27.80 -18.48
CA PHE A 150 -8.45 27.55 -17.88
C PHE A 150 -9.35 26.84 -18.89
N ARG A 151 -9.81 25.63 -18.55
CA ARG A 151 -10.76 24.90 -19.39
C ARG A 151 -12.16 25.48 -19.19
N LEU A 152 -12.82 25.86 -20.29
CA LEU A 152 -14.20 26.34 -20.27
C LEU A 152 -15.19 25.19 -20.03
N PHE A 153 -14.87 24.00 -20.55
CA PHE A 153 -15.72 22.82 -20.47
C PHE A 153 -14.97 21.60 -19.92
N GLY A 154 -15.66 20.85 -19.05
CA GLY A 154 -15.18 19.61 -18.46
C GLY A 154 -14.50 19.82 -17.11
N SER A 155 -15.17 19.44 -16.01
CA SER A 155 -14.50 19.26 -14.73
C SER A 155 -13.36 18.25 -14.88
N SER A 156 -12.17 18.53 -14.35
CA SER A 156 -11.00 17.63 -14.44
C SER A 156 -11.13 16.33 -13.62
N GLY A 157 -12.36 15.98 -13.22
CA GLY A 157 -12.70 14.85 -12.38
C GLY A 157 -13.31 13.71 -13.18
N LYS A 158 -12.92 12.47 -12.84
CA LYS A 158 -13.63 11.28 -13.31
C LYS A 158 -15.03 11.26 -12.68
N LYS A 159 -16.07 11.55 -13.46
CA LYS A 159 -17.47 11.42 -13.00
C LYS A 159 -17.84 9.94 -12.95
N LEU A 160 -18.28 9.48 -11.79
CA LEU A 160 -18.81 8.12 -11.65
C LEU A 160 -20.25 8.10 -12.18
N VAL A 161 -20.57 7.10 -12.99
CA VAL A 161 -21.91 6.87 -13.53
C VAL A 161 -22.36 5.49 -13.04
N GLN A 162 -23.59 5.40 -12.52
CA GLN A 162 -24.21 4.13 -12.16
C GLN A 162 -24.97 3.60 -13.38
N ARG A 163 -24.67 2.36 -13.79
CA ARG A 163 -25.29 1.72 -14.97
C ARG A 163 -25.39 0.20 -14.81
N ARG A 164 -26.30 -0.42 -15.56
CA ARG A 164 -26.48 -1.87 -15.62
C ARG A 164 -25.49 -2.52 -16.60
N GLN A 165 -25.40 -3.85 -16.57
CA GLN A 165 -24.53 -4.61 -17.47
C GLN A 165 -25.05 -4.51 -18.92
N GLY A 166 -24.21 -4.03 -19.84
CA GLY A 166 -24.57 -3.79 -21.25
C GLY A 166 -24.79 -2.31 -21.62
N GLU A 167 -25.06 -1.44 -20.64
CA GLU A 167 -25.33 -0.01 -20.85
C GLU A 167 -24.05 0.84 -20.99
N LEU A 168 -22.93 0.23 -21.40
CA LEU A 168 -21.62 0.92 -21.47
C LEU A 168 -21.65 2.12 -22.44
N TYR A 169 -22.34 1.97 -23.56
CA TYR A 169 -22.42 2.95 -24.64
C TYR A 169 -23.77 3.67 -24.71
N ASP A 170 -24.64 3.45 -23.71
CA ASP A 170 -25.88 4.20 -23.62
C ASP A 170 -25.56 5.69 -23.47
N GLN A 171 -26.22 6.53 -24.26
CA GLN A 171 -25.95 7.97 -24.30
C GLN A 171 -26.18 8.64 -22.93
N SER A 172 -27.07 8.08 -22.10
CA SER A 172 -27.28 8.50 -20.71
C SER A 172 -26.12 8.11 -19.77
N CYS A 173 -25.34 7.10 -20.16
CA CYS A 173 -24.25 6.52 -19.38
C CYS A 173 -22.84 6.94 -19.85
N VAL A 174 -22.76 7.63 -20.98
CA VAL A 174 -21.51 8.13 -21.59
C VAL A 174 -21.39 9.64 -21.32
N MET A 175 -20.23 10.04 -20.80
CA MET A 175 -19.91 11.47 -20.69
C MET A 175 -19.37 11.98 -22.03
N PRO A 176 -20.01 12.96 -22.69
CA PRO A 176 -19.47 13.54 -23.90
C PRO A 176 -18.11 14.17 -23.59
N THR A 177 -17.11 13.79 -24.38
CA THR A 177 -15.75 14.32 -24.27
C THR A 177 -15.42 15.03 -25.58
N VAL A 178 -15.08 16.31 -25.50
CA VAL A 178 -14.61 17.08 -26.66
C VAL A 178 -13.15 16.74 -26.95
N LYS A 179 -12.81 16.52 -28.23
CA LYS A 179 -11.45 16.15 -28.68
C LYS A 179 -10.43 17.25 -28.35
N HIS A 180 -10.84 18.51 -28.44
CA HIS A 180 -10.06 19.69 -28.08
C HIS A 180 -10.92 20.56 -27.15
N PRO A 181 -10.72 20.51 -25.83
CA PRO A 181 -11.47 21.38 -24.93
C PRO A 181 -11.08 22.83 -25.18
N GLU A 182 -12.08 23.70 -25.33
CA GLU A 182 -11.83 25.14 -25.36
C GLU A 182 -11.15 25.56 -24.07
N THR A 183 -9.98 26.17 -24.22
CA THR A 183 -9.16 26.64 -23.12
C THR A 183 -8.89 28.12 -23.31
N ILE A 184 -9.18 28.92 -22.28
CA ILE A 184 -8.75 30.31 -22.22
C ILE A 184 -7.43 30.34 -21.48
N HIS A 185 -6.43 30.93 -22.11
CA HIS A 185 -5.15 31.17 -21.48
C HIS A 185 -5.18 32.51 -20.76
N VAL A 186 -4.89 32.50 -19.47
CA VAL A 186 -4.82 33.72 -18.67
C VAL A 186 -3.36 33.95 -18.34
N TRP A 187 -2.87 35.13 -18.70
CA TRP A 187 -1.58 35.61 -18.27
C TRP A 187 -1.75 36.49 -17.04
N GLY A 188 -0.88 36.28 -16.05
CA GLY A 188 -0.89 37.10 -14.86
C GLY A 188 0.50 37.25 -14.27
N CYS A 189 0.67 38.31 -13.49
CA CYS A 189 1.86 38.50 -12.69
C CYS A 189 1.51 38.80 -11.22
N LEU A 190 2.36 38.31 -10.32
CA LEU A 190 2.21 38.45 -8.88
C LEU A 190 3.53 38.91 -8.25
N SER A 191 3.42 39.71 -7.20
CA SER A 191 4.54 40.14 -6.36
C SER A 191 4.13 40.06 -4.88
N ALA A 192 5.07 40.26 -3.96
CA ALA A 192 4.79 40.22 -2.52
C ALA A 192 3.78 41.29 -2.06
N LYS A 193 3.61 42.37 -2.83
CA LYS A 193 2.64 43.44 -2.57
C LYS A 193 1.23 43.12 -3.07
N GLY A 194 1.03 41.97 -3.72
CA GLY A 194 -0.25 41.56 -4.30
C GLY A 194 -0.15 41.25 -5.79
N VAL A 195 -1.32 41.01 -6.40
CA VAL A 195 -1.45 40.79 -7.84
C VAL A 195 -1.39 42.14 -8.54
N ALA A 196 -0.40 42.32 -9.43
CA ALA A 196 -0.15 43.62 -10.04
C ALA A 196 -1.02 43.87 -11.29
N HIS A 197 -1.20 42.84 -12.12
CA HIS A 197 -2.06 42.91 -13.32
C HIS A 197 -2.38 41.50 -13.85
N SER A 198 -3.63 41.26 -14.25
CA SER A 198 -4.06 40.04 -14.94
C SER A 198 -4.72 40.43 -16.26
N GLN A 199 -4.24 39.90 -17.37
CA GLN A 199 -4.79 40.18 -18.70
C GLN A 199 -5.31 38.88 -19.30
N PHE A 200 -6.55 38.89 -19.79
CA PHE A 200 -7.10 37.79 -20.56
C PHE A 200 -6.49 37.84 -21.96
N CYS A 201 -5.68 36.85 -22.30
CA CYS A 201 -5.26 36.63 -23.67
C CYS A 201 -6.20 35.58 -24.28
N LEU A 202 -7.20 36.02 -25.04
CA LEU A 202 -8.01 35.11 -25.85
C LEU A 202 -7.15 34.58 -27.00
N ARG A 203 -6.34 33.56 -26.73
CA ARG A 203 -5.79 32.68 -27.76
C ARG A 203 -6.74 31.51 -27.89
N THR A 204 -7.70 31.62 -28.80
CA THR A 204 -8.33 30.45 -29.40
C THR A 204 -7.25 29.79 -30.26
N GLN A 205 -6.85 28.55 -29.94
CA GLN A 205 -6.04 27.78 -30.88
C GLN A 205 -6.88 27.56 -32.14
N PRO A 206 -6.33 27.77 -33.35
CA PRO A 206 -7.02 27.48 -34.61
C PRO A 206 -7.28 25.98 -34.79
#